data_AF-A0A6C0AK37-F1
#
_entry.id   AF-A0A6C0AK37-F1
#
_cell.length_a   1.000
_cell.length_b   1.000
_cell.length_c   1.000
_cell.angle_alpha   90.00
_cell.angle_beta   90.00
_cell.angle_gamma   90.00
#
_symmetry.space_group_name_H-M   'P 1'
#
loop_
_entity.id
_entity.type
_entity.pdbx_description
1 polymer ?
#
loop_
_entity_poly.entity_id
_entity_poly.type
_entity_poly.pdbx_seq_one_letter_code
_entity_poly.pdbx_strand_id
1 'polypeptide(L)'
;MTRVAGVLQLTSKTRYGLTSRNVPMYLFSPLNTVFPQMIVASTHKDLKKNILAVAEKINDDPLPRGQLVDVIGTCGDPLAERTAIHVAYSPNYWTKIGETVEPAFNRPVLDVPTINIDPPGCLDIDDCISIWVNHEGITKVAITIADVAEWVRANPWMSYAQNIGQSLYDGGVQVRSMFPKTLEGKMSLLPGERRLGYTLIFDWVGEVRNVHFKEVVIINKASYTYDNCRLATEIPMDTLRTICEHIAGRKPLIDPHDWVAELMIFYNKQMANALTAIGKGLLRHHSAPDAEKLEKYDLLGLNARMFAYASATYEHVCPEIMHWGFQTRYCHGSSPIRRWADVVNQMAMKGMPVPNAKEDCNRLQKFAKKHARDLAFLDILQRRPQDIKGTVISPTRIWIPDWNRLITSPNTFPEGTPVKVTYFLDMQRPTWKQRLVFHVKMDSESGSS
;
A
#
# COMPACT_ATOMS: atom_id res chain seq x y z
N MET A 1 20.52 9.86 -3.85
CA MET A 1 19.96 10.06 -5.21
C MET A 1 18.89 9.00 -5.46
N THR A 2 17.83 9.33 -6.19
CA THR A 2 16.70 8.41 -6.42
C THR A 2 17.04 7.45 -7.57
N ARG A 3 16.96 6.14 -7.31
CA ARG A 3 17.16 5.07 -8.28
C ARG A 3 15.90 4.86 -9.12
N VAL A 4 15.99 5.04 -10.43
CA VAL A 4 14.84 4.93 -11.33
C VAL A 4 14.93 3.64 -12.11
N ALA A 5 13.89 2.80 -12.04
CA ALA A 5 13.77 1.63 -12.91
C ALA A 5 13.07 1.99 -14.22
N GLY A 6 13.59 1.44 -15.32
CA GLY A 6 13.18 1.79 -16.66
C GLY A 6 13.76 0.87 -17.71
N VAL A 7 13.52 1.24 -18.95
CA VAL A 7 13.94 0.48 -20.13
C VAL A 7 15.06 1.22 -20.81
N LEU A 8 16.20 0.54 -20.99
CA LEU A 8 17.29 1.02 -21.81
C LEU A 8 17.07 0.55 -23.26
N GLN A 9 16.91 1.50 -24.18
CA GLN A 9 16.52 1.25 -25.56
C GLN A 9 17.73 0.91 -26.46
N LEU A 10 18.27 -0.30 -26.31
CA LEU A 10 19.43 -0.77 -27.08
C LEU A 10 19.14 -0.98 -28.57
N THR A 11 17.89 -1.35 -28.90
CA THR A 11 17.44 -1.66 -30.27
C THR A 11 17.17 -0.42 -31.12
N SER A 12 17.09 0.76 -30.50
CA SER A 12 16.86 2.00 -31.23
C SER A 12 18.02 2.29 -32.18
N LYS A 13 17.70 2.76 -33.39
CA LYS A 13 18.70 3.23 -34.36
C LYS A 13 19.36 4.54 -33.90
N THR A 14 18.68 5.31 -33.04
CA THR A 14 19.19 6.57 -32.51
C THR A 14 20.14 6.32 -31.36
N ARG A 15 21.36 6.88 -31.46
CA ARG A 15 22.36 6.94 -30.38
C ARG A 15 22.51 8.37 -29.91
N TYR A 16 22.73 8.57 -28.62
CA TYR A 16 22.82 9.89 -28.00
C TYR A 16 24.28 10.33 -27.77
N GLY A 17 25.17 9.87 -28.66
CA GLY A 17 26.62 10.10 -28.58
C GLY A 17 27.38 9.03 -27.79
N LEU A 18 28.62 9.39 -27.44
CA LEU A 18 29.58 8.54 -26.75
C LEU A 18 30.09 9.25 -25.49
N THR A 19 30.42 8.50 -24.45
CA THR A 19 31.16 9.05 -23.30
C THR A 19 32.61 9.36 -23.69
N SER A 20 33.33 10.07 -22.82
CA SER A 20 34.79 10.30 -22.99
C SER A 20 35.61 9.00 -23.06
N ARG A 21 35.06 7.88 -22.59
CA ARG A 21 35.66 6.53 -22.66
C ARG A 21 35.13 5.71 -23.84
N ASN A 22 34.54 6.37 -24.84
CA ASN A 22 34.00 5.74 -26.05
C ASN A 22 32.86 4.73 -25.80
N VAL A 23 32.07 4.92 -24.72
CA VAL A 23 30.92 4.07 -24.40
C VAL A 23 29.64 4.65 -25.03
N PRO A 24 28.85 3.88 -25.80
CA PRO A 24 27.64 4.38 -26.42
C PRO A 24 26.56 4.75 -25.41
N MET A 25 25.82 5.81 -25.72
CA MET A 25 24.71 6.30 -24.91
C MET A 25 23.35 6.06 -25.58
N TYR A 26 22.39 5.66 -24.75
CA TYR A 26 21.06 5.21 -25.17
C TYR A 26 19.99 5.96 -24.41
N LEU A 27 18.79 6.01 -24.99
CA LEU A 27 17.62 6.52 -24.30
C LEU A 27 17.18 5.53 -23.22
N PHE A 28 17.05 6.04 -22.00
CA PHE A 28 16.46 5.35 -20.87
C PHE A 28 15.06 5.91 -20.60
N SER A 29 14.06 5.04 -20.62
CA SER A 29 12.65 5.40 -20.40
C SER A 29 12.15 4.81 -19.08
N PRO A 30 11.88 5.63 -18.05
CA PRO A 30 11.36 5.16 -16.76
C PRO A 30 10.02 4.42 -16.89
N LEU A 31 9.82 3.39 -16.07
CA LEU A 31 8.51 2.74 -15.95
C LEU A 31 7.49 3.64 -15.23
N ASN A 32 7.96 4.48 -14.31
CA ASN A 32 7.19 5.51 -13.63
C ASN A 32 7.49 6.87 -14.24
N THR A 33 6.56 7.39 -15.05
CA THR A 33 6.71 8.62 -15.84
C THR A 33 6.72 9.91 -15.02
N VAL A 34 6.63 9.83 -13.69
CA VAL A 34 6.95 10.96 -12.81
C VAL A 34 8.44 11.30 -12.89
N PHE A 35 9.28 10.32 -13.24
CA PHE A 35 10.70 10.54 -13.51
C PHE A 35 10.91 10.86 -15.00
N PRO A 36 11.84 11.78 -15.33
CA PRO A 36 12.13 12.14 -16.71
C PRO A 36 12.87 11.01 -17.45
N GLN A 37 12.77 10.99 -18.77
CA GLN A 37 13.67 10.19 -19.59
C GLN A 37 15.12 10.62 -19.36
N MET A 38 16.08 9.71 -19.56
CA MET A 38 17.49 9.98 -19.35
C MET A 38 18.34 9.48 -20.51
N ILE A 39 19.53 10.04 -20.69
CA ILE A 39 20.58 9.49 -21.54
C ILE A 39 21.54 8.68 -20.66
N VAL A 40 21.63 7.38 -20.91
CA VAL A 40 22.43 6.46 -20.09
C VAL A 40 23.45 5.73 -20.95
N ALA A 41 24.70 5.75 -20.52
CA ALA A 41 25.78 5.01 -21.16
C ALA A 41 25.72 3.51 -20.78
N SER A 42 25.99 2.62 -21.74
CA SER A 42 26.02 1.19 -21.48
C SER A 42 27.02 0.46 -22.38
N THR A 43 27.72 -0.52 -21.82
CA THR A 43 28.63 -1.43 -22.54
C THR A 43 27.93 -2.73 -22.95
N HIS A 44 26.61 -2.82 -22.81
CA HIS A 44 25.84 -4.02 -23.14
C HIS A 44 25.99 -4.39 -24.62
N LYS A 45 26.34 -5.64 -24.90
CA LYS A 45 26.72 -6.09 -26.25
C LYS A 45 25.53 -6.53 -27.11
N ASP A 46 24.51 -7.14 -26.52
CA ASP A 46 23.32 -7.56 -27.27
C ASP A 46 22.42 -6.35 -27.56
N LEU A 47 22.44 -5.89 -28.81
CA LEU A 47 21.64 -4.76 -29.28
C LEU A 47 20.33 -5.21 -29.95
N LYS A 48 20.02 -6.52 -29.95
CA LYS A 48 18.79 -7.06 -30.55
C LYS A 48 17.59 -6.97 -29.62
N LYS A 49 17.82 -6.77 -28.32
CA LYS A 49 16.79 -6.69 -27.29
C LYS A 49 17.00 -5.48 -26.39
N ASN A 50 15.90 -4.90 -25.94
CA ASN A 50 15.94 -3.90 -24.87
C ASN A 50 16.11 -4.58 -23.51
N ILE A 51 16.66 -3.85 -22.55
CA ILE A 51 16.87 -4.35 -21.19
C ILE A 51 16.15 -3.46 -20.17
N LEU A 52 15.72 -4.08 -19.08
CA LEU A 52 15.27 -3.42 -17.88
C LEU A 52 16.48 -3.11 -16.99
N ALA A 53 16.56 -1.88 -16.50
CA ALA A 53 17.72 -1.40 -15.77
C ALA A 53 17.32 -0.36 -14.71
N VAL A 54 18.23 -0.13 -13.78
CA VAL A 54 18.17 0.93 -12.77
C VAL A 54 19.20 1.99 -13.11
N ALA A 55 18.78 3.26 -13.13
CA ALA A 55 19.67 4.38 -13.38
C ALA A 55 19.44 5.52 -12.37
N GLU A 56 20.49 6.26 -12.06
CA GLU A 56 20.46 7.45 -11.20
C GLU A 56 20.73 8.70 -12.03
N LYS A 57 19.93 9.75 -11.83
CA LYS A 57 20.08 11.03 -12.53
C LYS A 57 21.35 11.75 -12.07
N ILE A 58 22.17 12.22 -13.02
CA ILE A 58 23.45 12.91 -12.75
C ILE A 58 23.31 14.43 -12.82
N ASN A 59 22.42 14.96 -13.66
CA ASN A 59 22.24 16.41 -13.84
C ASN A 59 20.75 16.79 -14.01
N ASP A 60 20.47 18.09 -14.14
CA ASP A 60 19.12 18.66 -14.23
C ASP A 60 18.75 19.20 -15.62
N ASP A 61 19.46 18.78 -16.67
CA ASP A 61 19.14 19.15 -18.06
C ASP A 61 17.72 18.66 -18.44
N PRO A 62 17.06 19.27 -19.44
CA PRO A 62 15.74 18.83 -19.91
C PRO A 62 15.67 17.34 -20.30
N LEU A 63 16.77 16.82 -20.86
CA LEU A 63 16.99 15.39 -21.06
C LEU A 63 18.28 15.01 -20.30
N PRO A 64 18.16 14.68 -19.01
CA PRO A 64 19.32 14.55 -18.15
C PRO A 64 20.16 13.32 -18.47
N ARG A 65 21.45 13.39 -18.14
CA ARG A 65 22.33 12.21 -18.13
C ARG A 65 22.06 11.37 -16.89
N GLY A 66 22.14 10.06 -17.07
CA GLY A 66 22.00 9.09 -15.99
C GLY A 66 23.19 8.14 -15.91
N GLN A 67 23.48 7.69 -14.70
CA GLN A 67 24.43 6.62 -14.44
C GLN A 67 23.67 5.30 -14.36
N LEU A 68 24.10 4.31 -15.14
CA LEU A 68 23.59 2.95 -14.99
C LEU A 68 24.07 2.38 -13.66
N VAL A 69 23.14 1.95 -12.81
CA VAL A 69 23.41 1.38 -11.49
C VAL A 69 23.35 -0.14 -11.55
N ASP A 70 22.32 -0.68 -12.20
CA ASP A 70 22.09 -2.13 -12.24
C ASP A 70 21.32 -2.54 -13.50
N VAL A 71 21.50 -3.78 -13.93
CA VAL A 71 20.76 -4.42 -15.03
C VAL A 71 19.87 -5.51 -14.46
N ILE A 72 18.57 -5.32 -14.57
CA ILE A 72 17.57 -6.24 -14.00
C ILE A 72 17.40 -7.48 -14.88
N GLY A 73 17.35 -7.30 -16.21
CA GLY A 73 17.17 -8.40 -17.15
C GLY A 73 16.66 -7.95 -18.52
N THR A 74 16.35 -8.91 -19.37
CA THR A 74 15.81 -8.63 -20.71
C THR A 74 14.33 -8.26 -20.65
N CYS A 75 13.93 -7.30 -21.45
CA CYS A 75 12.52 -6.97 -21.66
C CYS A 75 11.71 -8.20 -22.12
N GLY A 76 10.58 -8.45 -21.46
CA GLY A 76 9.71 -9.61 -21.73
C GLY A 76 9.96 -10.83 -20.87
N ASP A 77 11.08 -10.87 -20.14
CA ASP A 77 11.25 -11.87 -19.10
C ASP A 77 10.30 -11.58 -17.92
N PRO A 78 9.40 -12.51 -17.54
CA PRO A 78 8.39 -12.22 -16.53
C PRO A 78 8.95 -11.83 -15.15
N LEU A 79 10.08 -12.41 -14.76
CA LEU A 79 10.71 -12.13 -13.48
C LEU A 79 11.39 -10.75 -13.49
N ALA A 80 12.06 -10.40 -14.59
CA ALA A 80 12.67 -9.10 -14.78
C ALA A 80 11.63 -7.97 -14.82
N GLU A 81 10.52 -8.15 -15.53
CA GLU A 81 9.42 -7.16 -15.58
C GLU A 81 8.82 -6.92 -14.18
N ARG A 82 8.53 -8.01 -13.45
CA ARG A 82 8.02 -7.95 -12.07
C ARG A 82 8.99 -7.21 -11.13
N THR A 83 10.27 -7.56 -11.19
CA THR A 83 11.33 -6.91 -10.41
C THR A 83 11.45 -5.42 -10.73
N ALA A 84 11.41 -5.05 -12.01
CA ALA A 84 11.48 -3.67 -12.44
C ALA A 84 10.27 -2.85 -11.96
N ILE A 85 9.06 -3.45 -11.92
CA ILE A 85 7.85 -2.82 -11.37
C ILE A 85 8.01 -2.54 -9.87
N HIS A 86 8.58 -3.45 -9.07
CA HIS A 86 8.84 -3.21 -7.65
C HIS A 86 9.75 -1.98 -7.44
N VAL A 87 10.86 -1.91 -8.19
CA VAL A 87 11.83 -0.81 -8.07
C VAL A 87 11.25 0.51 -8.59
N ALA A 88 10.44 0.48 -9.66
CA ALA A 88 9.86 1.69 -10.26
C ALA A 88 8.95 2.48 -9.30
N TYR A 89 8.31 1.80 -8.35
CA TYR A 89 7.37 2.38 -7.40
C TYR A 89 7.85 2.41 -5.95
N SER A 90 8.94 1.73 -5.64
CA SER A 90 9.70 1.88 -4.40
C SER A 90 11.18 2.09 -4.74
N PRO A 91 11.55 3.26 -5.30
CA PRO A 91 12.91 3.50 -5.79
C PRO A 91 13.95 3.62 -4.68
N ASN A 92 13.52 4.03 -3.49
CA ASN A 92 14.38 4.16 -2.31
C ASN A 92 14.40 2.85 -1.51
N TYR A 93 15.57 2.50 -0.98
CA TYR A 93 15.75 1.33 -0.13
C TYR A 93 17.02 1.45 0.71
N TRP A 94 17.08 0.67 1.78
CA TRP A 94 18.22 0.62 2.69
C TRP A 94 19.46 0.05 1.99
N THR A 95 20.53 0.83 1.91
CA THR A 95 21.85 0.37 1.43
C THR A 95 22.86 0.23 2.56
N LYS A 96 22.62 0.94 3.67
CA LYS A 96 23.40 0.89 4.90
C LYS A 96 22.40 0.91 6.05
N ILE A 97 22.64 0.07 7.04
CA ILE A 97 21.90 0.03 8.30
C ILE A 97 22.80 0.72 9.32
N GLY A 98 22.25 1.70 10.06
CA GLY A 98 23.00 2.36 11.12
C GLY A 98 23.24 1.43 12.30
N GLU A 99 24.08 1.85 13.24
CA GLU A 99 24.14 1.18 14.54
C GLU A 99 22.76 1.24 15.20
N THR A 100 22.25 0.08 15.63
CA THR A 100 20.91 -0.06 16.19
C THR A 100 20.99 -0.06 17.70
N VAL A 101 20.32 0.91 18.32
CA VAL A 101 20.06 0.95 19.76
C VAL A 101 18.66 0.39 20.02
N GLU A 102 18.58 -0.63 20.88
CA GLU A 102 17.30 -1.15 21.32
C GLU A 102 16.66 -0.19 22.34
N PRO A 103 15.42 0.25 22.14
CA PRO A 103 14.76 1.14 23.08
C PRO A 103 14.54 0.47 24.44
N ALA A 104 14.54 1.29 25.50
CA ALA A 104 14.30 0.80 26.85
C ALA A 104 12.84 0.37 27.06
N PHE A 105 12.65 -0.78 27.70
CA PHE A 105 11.34 -1.32 28.08
C PHE A 105 10.78 -0.74 29.40
N ASN A 106 11.15 0.51 29.73
CA ASN A 106 10.77 1.19 30.96
C ASN A 106 9.33 1.76 30.87
N ARG A 107 8.36 0.88 30.62
CA ARG A 107 6.93 1.20 30.53
C ARG A 107 6.13 0.23 31.40
N PRO A 108 4.89 0.57 31.80
CA PRO A 108 4.00 -0.36 32.47
C PRO A 108 3.86 -1.65 31.66
N VAL A 109 4.05 -2.79 32.32
CA VAL A 109 3.86 -4.10 31.70
C VAL A 109 2.39 -4.46 31.78
N LEU A 110 1.77 -4.69 30.63
CA LEU A 110 0.41 -5.21 30.51
C LEU A 110 0.49 -6.73 30.34
N ASP A 111 0.72 -7.44 31.44
CA ASP A 111 0.79 -8.91 31.47
C ASP A 111 -0.62 -9.50 31.63
N VAL A 112 -1.33 -9.58 30.52
CA VAL A 112 -2.70 -10.10 30.40
C VAL A 112 -2.78 -11.00 29.18
N PRO A 113 -3.84 -11.83 29.05
CA PRO A 113 -4.00 -12.65 27.86
C PRO A 113 -4.06 -11.79 26.60
N THR A 114 -3.20 -12.11 25.64
CA THR A 114 -2.94 -11.28 24.46
C THR A 114 -2.64 -12.19 23.28
N ILE A 115 -3.32 -11.97 22.15
CA ILE A 115 -3.11 -12.72 20.90
C ILE A 115 -3.04 -11.77 19.70
N ASN A 116 -2.54 -12.25 18.57
CA ASN A 116 -2.73 -11.61 17.26
C ASN A 116 -3.47 -12.54 16.29
N ILE A 117 -4.12 -11.95 15.28
CA ILE A 117 -4.82 -12.67 14.22
C ILE A 117 -4.35 -12.11 12.87
N ASP A 118 -3.59 -12.90 12.11
CA ASP A 118 -2.92 -12.46 10.89
C ASP A 118 -2.98 -13.50 9.77
N PRO A 119 -2.66 -13.13 8.51
CA PRO A 119 -2.49 -14.12 7.45
C PRO A 119 -1.41 -15.16 7.79
N PRO A 120 -1.49 -16.39 7.23
CA PRO A 120 -0.48 -17.42 7.43
C PRO A 120 0.93 -16.92 7.06
N GLY A 121 1.90 -17.10 7.96
CA GLY A 121 3.30 -16.72 7.74
C GLY A 121 3.61 -15.22 7.89
N CYS A 122 2.69 -14.41 8.43
CA CYS A 122 2.94 -13.00 8.77
C CYS A 122 4.06 -12.88 9.82
N LEU A 123 5.06 -12.03 9.56
CA LEU A 123 6.18 -11.76 10.46
C LEU A 123 6.26 -10.28 10.88
N ASP A 124 5.50 -9.41 10.22
CA ASP A 124 5.35 -7.98 10.50
C ASP A 124 4.03 -7.70 11.24
N ILE A 125 3.80 -8.44 12.33
CA ILE A 125 2.63 -8.29 13.22
C ILE A 125 2.64 -6.90 13.82
N ASP A 126 1.71 -6.05 13.36
CA ASP A 126 1.52 -4.69 13.87
C ASP A 126 0.62 -4.66 15.10
N ASP A 127 -0.36 -5.56 15.21
CA ASP A 127 -1.44 -5.48 16.18
C ASP A 127 -1.63 -6.73 17.04
N CYS A 128 -2.08 -6.52 18.27
CA CYS A 128 -2.46 -7.55 19.24
C CYS A 128 -3.72 -7.12 19.99
N ILE A 129 -4.51 -8.10 20.40
CA ILE A 129 -5.78 -7.94 21.10
C ILE A 129 -5.67 -8.62 22.46
N SER A 130 -6.11 -7.91 23.50
CA SER A 130 -6.21 -8.46 24.85
C SER A 130 -7.61 -8.25 25.40
N ILE A 131 -8.14 -9.25 26.11
CA ILE A 131 -9.38 -9.15 26.87
C ILE A 131 -9.15 -9.79 28.24
N TRP A 132 -9.44 -9.05 29.30
CA TRP A 132 -9.31 -9.56 30.67
C TRP A 132 -10.33 -8.91 31.59
N VAL A 133 -10.53 -9.47 32.78
CA VAL A 133 -11.37 -8.87 33.82
C VAL A 133 -10.46 -8.25 34.87
N ASN A 134 -10.69 -6.99 35.23
CA ASN A 134 -9.91 -6.33 36.29
C ASN A 134 -10.36 -6.79 37.69
N HIS A 135 -9.68 -6.30 38.73
CA HIS A 135 -9.98 -6.61 40.13
C HIS A 135 -11.39 -6.17 40.60
N GLU A 136 -12.05 -5.29 39.85
CA GLU A 136 -13.41 -4.81 40.13
C GLU A 136 -14.48 -5.59 39.35
N GLY A 137 -14.10 -6.62 38.59
CA GLY A 137 -15.03 -7.40 37.77
C GLY A 137 -15.40 -6.75 36.43
N ILE A 138 -14.74 -5.66 36.04
CA ILE A 138 -14.96 -4.97 34.76
C ILE A 138 -14.14 -5.64 33.67
N THR A 139 -14.78 -5.99 32.55
CA THR A 139 -14.06 -6.46 31.36
C THR A 139 -13.31 -5.31 30.73
N LYS A 140 -12.00 -5.46 30.56
CA LYS A 140 -11.12 -4.53 29.86
C LYS A 140 -10.72 -5.13 28.52
N VAL A 141 -10.57 -4.26 27.54
CA VAL A 141 -10.12 -4.61 26.19
C VAL A 141 -8.94 -3.71 25.84
N ALA A 142 -7.91 -4.29 25.23
CA ALA A 142 -6.78 -3.55 24.70
C ALA A 142 -6.55 -3.90 23.24
N ILE A 143 -6.41 -2.87 22.41
CA ILE A 143 -5.88 -2.97 21.05
C ILE A 143 -4.48 -2.38 21.08
N THR A 144 -3.47 -3.24 21.00
CA THR A 144 -2.06 -2.85 21.08
C THR A 144 -1.45 -2.82 19.70
N ILE A 145 -0.86 -1.68 19.30
CA ILE A 145 -0.11 -1.54 18.05
C ILE A 145 1.38 -1.43 18.36
N ALA A 146 2.25 -2.05 17.56
CA ALA A 146 3.71 -1.94 17.68
C ALA A 146 4.17 -0.48 17.80
N ASP A 147 4.96 -0.14 18.81
CA ASP A 147 5.44 1.23 19.05
C ASP A 147 6.70 1.54 18.23
N VAL A 148 6.53 1.71 16.92
CA VAL A 148 7.63 1.99 15.98
C VAL A 148 8.21 3.39 16.18
N ALA A 149 7.40 4.36 16.60
CA ALA A 149 7.89 5.71 16.90
C ALA A 149 8.99 5.69 17.99
N GLU A 150 8.89 4.81 18.98
CA GLU A 150 9.94 4.59 19.98
C GLU A 150 11.27 4.14 19.35
N TRP A 151 11.22 3.20 18.41
CA TRP A 151 12.39 2.72 17.67
C TRP A 151 13.01 3.81 16.82
N VAL A 152 12.19 4.62 16.14
CA VAL A 152 12.67 5.77 15.36
C VAL A 152 13.34 6.82 16.24
N ARG A 153 12.87 7.03 17.47
CA ARG A 153 13.55 7.93 18.43
C ARG A 153 14.89 7.39 18.90
N ALA A 154 14.96 6.11 19.24
CA ALA A 154 16.22 5.48 19.63
C ALA A 154 17.23 5.46 18.47
N ASN A 155 16.73 5.46 17.22
CA ASN A 155 17.53 5.30 16.01
C ASN A 155 17.14 6.36 14.96
N PRO A 156 17.61 7.62 15.06
CA PRO A 156 17.19 8.70 14.17
C PRO A 156 17.41 8.42 12.68
N TRP A 157 18.38 7.57 12.33
CA TRP A 157 18.63 7.13 10.95
C TRP A 157 17.44 6.36 10.34
N MET A 158 16.57 5.76 11.17
CA MET A 158 15.35 5.08 10.72
C MET A 158 14.36 6.03 10.05
N SER A 159 14.45 7.36 10.30
CA SER A 159 13.63 8.37 9.62
C SER A 159 13.78 8.38 8.10
N TYR A 160 14.84 7.76 7.55
CA TYR A 160 14.96 7.52 6.10
C TYR A 160 13.77 6.72 5.53
N ALA A 161 13.04 5.96 6.37
CA ALA A 161 11.77 5.33 6.02
C ALA A 161 10.75 6.30 5.41
N GLN A 162 10.79 7.60 5.73
CA GLN A 162 9.96 8.62 5.06
C GLN A 162 10.11 8.60 3.53
N ASN A 163 11.33 8.36 3.02
CA ASN A 163 11.61 8.31 1.59
C ASN A 163 11.06 7.06 0.91
N ILE A 164 10.82 5.99 1.68
CA ILE A 164 10.23 4.73 1.21
C ILE A 164 8.70 4.78 1.35
N GLY A 165 8.21 5.29 2.49
CA GLY A 165 6.83 5.64 2.78
C GLY A 165 5.93 4.46 3.16
N GLN A 166 6.06 3.32 2.47
CA GLN A 166 5.33 2.10 2.80
C GLN A 166 5.97 0.86 2.18
N SER A 167 5.68 -0.30 2.79
CA SER A 167 6.02 -1.60 2.22
C SER A 167 5.14 -1.92 0.99
N LEU A 168 5.70 -2.61 0.01
CA LEU A 168 4.97 -3.14 -1.15
C LEU A 168 4.87 -4.66 -1.06
N TYR A 169 3.72 -5.19 -1.46
CA TYR A 169 3.42 -6.62 -1.45
C TYR A 169 3.04 -7.09 -2.86
N ASP A 170 3.35 -8.35 -3.15
CA ASP A 170 3.01 -9.04 -4.39
C ASP A 170 2.56 -10.47 -4.06
N GLY A 171 1.32 -10.83 -4.40
CA GLY A 171 0.76 -12.14 -4.02
C GLY A 171 0.76 -12.42 -2.52
N GLY A 172 0.67 -11.39 -1.67
CA GLY A 172 0.76 -11.51 -0.21
C GLY A 172 2.19 -11.52 0.35
N VAL A 173 3.22 -11.62 -0.50
CA VAL A 173 4.62 -11.57 -0.09
C VAL A 173 5.13 -10.14 -0.09
N GLN A 174 5.81 -9.73 0.99
CA GLN A 174 6.41 -8.40 1.06
C GLN A 174 7.67 -8.35 0.17
N VAL A 175 7.59 -7.61 -0.93
CA VAL A 175 8.66 -7.50 -1.95
C VAL A 175 9.56 -6.28 -1.75
N ARG A 176 9.06 -5.26 -1.04
CA ARG A 176 9.83 -4.08 -0.63
C ARG A 176 9.41 -3.73 0.79
N SER A 177 10.34 -3.72 1.74
CA SER A 177 10.05 -3.30 3.11
C SER A 177 10.34 -1.81 3.31
N MET A 178 9.51 -1.17 4.14
CA MET A 178 9.76 0.19 4.64
C MET A 178 10.95 0.26 5.59
N PHE A 179 11.17 -0.79 6.40
CA PHE A 179 12.28 -0.88 7.36
C PHE A 179 13.23 -2.03 7.00
N PRO A 180 14.47 -2.05 7.53
CA PRO A 180 15.32 -3.22 7.37
C PRO A 180 14.67 -4.46 8.02
N LYS A 181 14.72 -5.61 7.33
CA LYS A 181 14.11 -6.86 7.81
C LYS A 181 14.58 -7.29 9.20
N THR A 182 15.82 -7.01 9.54
CA THR A 182 16.39 -7.29 10.87
C THR A 182 15.74 -6.47 11.98
N LEU A 183 15.21 -5.28 11.68
CA LEU A 183 14.48 -4.46 12.65
C LEU A 183 12.99 -4.74 12.65
N GLU A 184 12.42 -5.09 11.50
CA GLU A 184 11.01 -5.45 11.36
C GLU A 184 10.59 -6.49 12.42
N GLY A 185 11.37 -7.56 12.57
CA GLY A 185 11.12 -8.60 13.57
C GLY A 185 11.28 -8.13 15.03
N LYS A 186 12.13 -7.13 15.31
CA LYS A 186 12.29 -6.56 16.66
C LYS A 186 11.14 -5.64 17.06
N MET A 187 10.55 -4.96 16.08
CA MET A 187 9.41 -4.06 16.27
C MET A 187 8.08 -4.83 16.28
N SER A 188 8.01 -5.93 15.53
CA SER A 188 6.81 -6.76 15.42
C SER A 188 6.39 -7.37 16.75
N LEU A 189 5.09 -7.45 16.99
CA LEU A 189 4.49 -8.06 18.18
C LEU A 189 4.52 -9.61 18.15
N LEU A 190 5.65 -10.19 17.71
CA LEU A 190 5.87 -11.65 17.70
C LEU A 190 5.65 -12.27 19.10
N PRO A 191 5.13 -13.51 19.17
CA PRO A 191 4.81 -14.16 20.43
C PRO A 191 6.05 -14.50 21.26
N GLY A 192 5.88 -14.56 22.57
CA GLY A 192 6.86 -15.06 23.54
C GLY A 192 7.88 -14.03 24.06
N GLU A 193 8.04 -12.88 23.40
CA GLU A 193 8.99 -11.85 23.80
C GLU A 193 8.31 -10.57 24.29
N ARG A 194 9.03 -9.77 25.09
CA ARG A 194 8.58 -8.43 25.48
C ARG A 194 8.62 -7.51 24.25
N ARG A 195 7.51 -6.82 24.00
CA ARG A 195 7.35 -5.89 22.87
C ARG A 195 6.75 -4.57 23.33
N LEU A 196 7.20 -3.48 22.73
CA LEU A 196 6.70 -2.13 23.00
C LEU A 196 5.40 -1.91 22.21
N GLY A 197 4.37 -1.43 22.92
CA GLY A 197 3.05 -1.22 22.38
C GLY A 197 2.51 0.18 22.64
N TYR A 198 1.87 0.76 21.63
CA TYR A 198 1.01 1.94 21.75
C TYR A 198 -0.45 1.49 21.74
N THR A 199 -1.05 1.44 22.93
CA THR A 199 -2.26 0.67 23.19
C THR A 199 -3.46 1.56 23.43
N LEU A 200 -4.58 1.23 22.79
CA LEU A 200 -5.90 1.76 23.12
C LEU A 200 -6.58 0.82 24.12
N ILE A 201 -6.90 1.31 25.32
CA ILE A 201 -7.56 0.56 26.38
C ILE A 201 -8.98 1.12 26.58
N PHE A 202 -9.96 0.24 26.75
CA PHE A 202 -11.33 0.61 27.07
C PHE A 202 -12.03 -0.46 27.92
N ASP A 203 -13.14 -0.05 28.52
CA ASP A 203 -14.00 -0.88 29.36
C ASP A 203 -15.16 -1.42 28.51
N TRP A 204 -15.48 -2.69 28.70
CA TRP A 204 -16.60 -3.36 28.08
C TRP A 204 -17.63 -3.76 29.13
N VAL A 205 -18.76 -3.06 29.16
CA VAL A 205 -19.89 -3.32 30.08
C VAL A 205 -21.21 -3.51 29.31
N GLY A 206 -21.13 -4.07 28.10
CA GLY A 206 -22.20 -4.11 27.10
C GLY A 206 -22.16 -2.92 26.11
N GLU A 207 -21.35 -1.91 26.44
CA GLU A 207 -20.95 -0.83 25.55
C GLU A 207 -19.50 -0.42 25.86
N VAL A 208 -18.89 0.32 24.94
CA VAL A 208 -17.53 0.82 25.07
C VAL A 208 -17.50 2.05 25.98
N ARG A 209 -16.71 2.01 27.06
CA ARG A 209 -16.52 3.13 28.00
C ARG A 209 -15.03 3.37 28.30
N ASN A 210 -14.70 4.52 28.89
CA ASN A 210 -13.37 4.83 29.44
C ASN A 210 -12.19 4.62 28.46
N VAL A 211 -12.39 5.02 27.20
CA VAL A 211 -11.39 4.86 26.12
C VAL A 211 -10.19 5.79 26.34
N HIS A 212 -8.97 5.25 26.34
CA HIS A 212 -7.74 6.04 26.45
C HIS A 212 -6.52 5.33 25.82
N PHE A 213 -5.52 6.10 25.42
CA PHE A 213 -4.25 5.58 24.91
C PHE A 213 -3.20 5.46 26.02
N LYS A 214 -2.32 4.45 25.92
CA LYS A 214 -1.22 4.22 26.86
C LYS A 214 -0.04 3.53 26.18
N GLU A 215 1.18 3.94 26.54
CA GLU A 215 2.41 3.24 26.17
C GLU A 215 2.65 2.08 27.17
N VAL A 216 2.83 0.86 26.65
CA VAL A 216 2.96 -0.35 27.47
C VAL A 216 4.06 -1.27 26.93
N VAL A 217 4.47 -2.23 27.76
CA VAL A 217 5.13 -3.46 27.30
C VAL A 217 4.13 -4.59 27.34
N ILE A 218 3.99 -5.35 26.26
CA ILE A 218 3.18 -6.57 26.21
C ILE A 218 4.07 -7.80 26.00
N ILE A 219 3.49 -8.97 26.27
CA ILE A 219 3.99 -10.26 25.79
C ILE A 219 2.84 -10.90 25.03
N ASN A 220 2.95 -10.99 23.71
CA ASN A 220 1.98 -11.71 22.90
C ASN A 220 2.09 -13.22 23.23
N LYS A 221 0.97 -13.85 23.61
CA LYS A 221 0.96 -15.22 24.10
C LYS A 221 0.83 -16.23 22.96
N ALA A 222 0.11 -15.89 21.89
CA ALA A 222 -0.13 -16.79 20.76
C ALA A 222 -0.51 -16.03 19.47
N SER A 223 -0.16 -16.62 18.33
CA SER A 223 -0.52 -16.14 17.00
C SER A 223 -1.52 -17.08 16.35
N TYR A 224 -2.59 -16.51 15.81
CA TYR A 224 -3.63 -17.23 15.09
C TYR A 224 -3.75 -16.74 13.66
N THR A 225 -4.24 -17.62 12.79
CA THR A 225 -4.71 -17.24 11.46
C THR A 225 -6.21 -16.96 11.50
N TYR A 226 -6.73 -16.25 10.50
CA TYR A 226 -8.17 -16.03 10.36
C TYR A 226 -8.97 -17.34 10.33
N ASP A 227 -8.38 -18.42 9.81
CA ASP A 227 -9.03 -19.74 9.73
C ASP A 227 -9.13 -20.45 11.08
N ASN A 228 -8.20 -20.21 12.01
CA ASN A 228 -8.10 -20.95 13.26
C ASN A 228 -8.28 -20.11 14.53
N CYS A 229 -8.45 -18.78 14.43
CA CYS A 229 -8.55 -17.89 15.59
C CYS A 229 -9.72 -18.23 16.52
N ARG A 230 -10.76 -18.91 16.01
CA ARG A 230 -11.89 -19.41 16.81
C ARG A 230 -11.49 -20.47 17.83
N LEU A 231 -10.33 -21.09 17.66
CA LEU A 231 -9.75 -22.08 18.59
C LEU A 231 -8.93 -21.43 19.70
N ALA A 232 -8.76 -20.10 19.68
CA ALA A 232 -8.02 -19.40 20.72
C ALA A 232 -8.68 -19.58 22.10
N THR A 233 -7.84 -19.79 23.11
CA THR A 233 -8.28 -20.05 24.50
C THR A 233 -7.81 -18.99 25.48
N GLU A 234 -6.86 -18.17 25.05
CA GLU A 234 -6.25 -17.09 25.82
C GLU A 234 -7.26 -15.96 26.06
N ILE A 235 -8.10 -15.65 25.08
CA ILE A 235 -9.16 -14.63 25.19
C ILE A 235 -10.54 -15.21 24.86
N PRO A 236 -11.62 -14.67 25.46
CA PRO A 236 -12.99 -15.09 25.16
C PRO A 236 -13.42 -14.64 23.76
N MET A 237 -13.29 -15.52 22.77
CA MET A 237 -13.57 -15.20 21.36
C MET A 237 -15.02 -14.79 21.07
N ASP A 238 -15.99 -15.32 21.81
CA ASP A 238 -17.39 -14.88 21.68
C ASP A 238 -17.57 -13.43 22.17
N THR A 239 -16.89 -13.04 23.25
CA THR A 239 -16.89 -11.65 23.74
C THR A 239 -16.22 -10.74 22.72
N LEU A 240 -15.10 -11.15 22.12
CA LEU A 240 -14.44 -10.40 21.05
C LEU A 240 -15.40 -10.14 19.88
N ARG A 241 -16.12 -11.17 19.41
CA ARG A 241 -17.14 -11.02 18.36
C ARG A 241 -18.20 -9.99 18.76
N THR A 242 -18.76 -10.09 19.97
CA THR A 242 -19.81 -9.15 20.44
C THR A 242 -19.29 -7.71 20.51
N ILE A 243 -18.05 -7.50 20.94
CA ILE A 243 -17.41 -6.17 20.92
C ILE A 243 -17.31 -5.66 19.48
N CYS A 244 -16.86 -6.49 18.54
CA CYS A 244 -16.74 -6.11 17.13
C CYS A 244 -18.10 -5.78 16.51
N GLU A 245 -19.14 -6.57 16.79
CA GLU A 245 -20.51 -6.31 16.33
C GLU A 245 -21.06 -4.97 16.88
N HIS A 246 -20.79 -4.68 18.14
CA HIS A 246 -21.15 -3.40 18.75
C HIS A 246 -20.43 -2.22 18.08
N ILE A 247 -19.12 -2.33 17.88
CA ILE A 247 -18.30 -1.31 17.20
C ILE A 247 -18.77 -1.08 15.75
N ALA A 248 -19.08 -2.16 15.04
CA ALA A 248 -19.52 -2.11 13.65
C ALA A 248 -20.97 -1.61 13.50
N GLY A 249 -21.78 -1.68 14.56
CA GLY A 249 -23.20 -1.39 14.52
C GLY A 249 -24.02 -2.37 13.67
N ARG A 250 -23.46 -3.55 13.36
CA ARG A 250 -24.10 -4.59 12.54
C ARG A 250 -23.80 -5.98 13.10
N LYS A 251 -24.76 -6.89 12.92
CA LYS A 251 -24.65 -8.30 13.33
C LYS A 251 -25.43 -9.21 12.36
N PRO A 252 -25.03 -10.48 12.19
CA PRO A 252 -23.84 -11.11 12.79
C PRO A 252 -22.55 -10.77 12.03
N LEU A 253 -21.42 -10.67 12.74
CA LEU A 253 -20.10 -10.66 12.12
C LEU A 253 -19.53 -12.09 12.12
N ILE A 254 -19.64 -12.77 10.98
CA ILE A 254 -19.23 -14.18 10.83
C ILE A 254 -17.76 -14.31 10.42
N ASP A 255 -17.21 -13.39 9.63
CA ASP A 255 -15.82 -13.49 9.17
C ASP A 255 -14.87 -12.85 10.20
N PRO A 256 -13.86 -13.56 10.74
CA PRO A 256 -12.84 -12.94 11.59
C PRO A 256 -12.04 -11.82 10.92
N HIS A 257 -11.98 -11.77 9.58
CA HIS A 257 -11.41 -10.63 8.87
C HIS A 257 -12.18 -9.33 9.18
N ASP A 258 -13.51 -9.41 9.28
CA ASP A 258 -14.32 -8.26 9.68
C ASP A 258 -14.02 -7.85 11.12
N TRP A 259 -13.77 -8.79 12.04
CA TRP A 259 -13.48 -8.47 13.44
C TRP A 259 -12.23 -7.62 13.58
N VAL A 260 -11.12 -8.07 12.97
CA VAL A 260 -9.84 -7.32 12.98
C VAL A 260 -10.02 -5.98 12.26
N ALA A 261 -10.71 -5.95 11.12
CA ALA A 261 -10.96 -4.71 10.38
C ALA A 261 -11.70 -3.66 11.23
N GLU A 262 -12.78 -4.05 11.92
CA GLU A 262 -13.59 -3.14 12.74
C GLU A 262 -12.81 -2.63 13.96
N LEU A 263 -11.99 -3.47 14.60
CA LEU A 263 -11.09 -3.06 15.69
C LEU A 263 -10.06 -2.02 15.22
N MET A 264 -9.42 -2.25 14.07
CA MET A 264 -8.44 -1.31 13.51
C MET A 264 -9.11 -0.01 13.06
N ILE A 265 -10.32 -0.06 12.48
CA ILE A 265 -11.10 1.12 12.15
C ILE A 265 -11.43 1.91 13.43
N PHE A 266 -11.85 1.23 14.50
CA PHE A 266 -12.13 1.85 15.79
C PHE A 266 -10.88 2.52 16.38
N TYR A 267 -9.75 1.81 16.42
CA TYR A 267 -8.46 2.35 16.86
C TYR A 267 -8.09 3.63 16.10
N ASN A 268 -8.19 3.59 14.77
CA ASN A 268 -7.86 4.71 13.89
C ASN A 268 -8.80 5.91 14.08
N LYS A 269 -10.09 5.68 14.35
CA LYS A 269 -11.06 6.75 14.69
C LYS A 269 -10.72 7.41 16.03
N GLN A 270 -10.41 6.61 17.06
CA GLN A 270 -10.02 7.14 18.37
C GLN A 270 -8.71 7.93 18.29
N MET A 271 -7.73 7.44 17.55
CA MET A 271 -6.47 8.16 17.32
C MET A 271 -6.72 9.45 16.54
N ALA A 272 -7.58 9.47 15.52
CA ALA A 272 -7.91 10.68 14.76
C ALA A 272 -8.51 11.78 15.65
N ASN A 273 -9.38 11.40 16.59
CA ASN A 273 -9.95 12.32 17.58
C ASN A 273 -8.86 12.88 18.51
N ALA A 274 -7.99 12.02 19.03
CA ALA A 274 -6.89 12.44 19.89
C ALA A 274 -5.89 13.36 19.17
N LEU A 275 -5.51 13.03 17.93
CA LEU A 275 -4.66 13.87 17.09
C LEU A 275 -5.29 15.25 16.83
N THR A 276 -6.60 15.29 16.61
CA THR A 276 -7.35 16.54 16.43
C THR A 276 -7.31 17.41 17.68
N ALA A 277 -7.45 16.81 18.87
CA ALA A 277 -7.29 17.52 20.13
C ALA A 277 -5.85 18.04 20.34
N ILE A 278 -4.84 17.30 19.88
CA ILE A 278 -3.42 17.71 19.93
C ILE A 278 -3.10 18.79 18.88
N GLY A 279 -3.82 18.82 17.75
CA GLY A 279 -3.55 19.72 16.63
C GLY A 279 -2.31 19.35 15.80
N LYS A 280 -1.81 18.10 15.91
CA LYS A 280 -0.62 17.62 15.19
C LYS A 280 -0.82 16.21 14.66
N GLY A 281 -0.17 15.89 13.54
CA GLY A 281 -0.24 14.60 12.86
C GLY A 281 -0.87 14.69 11.48
N LEU A 282 -1.37 13.56 10.98
CA LEU A 282 -2.02 13.42 9.69
C LEU A 282 -3.39 12.76 9.82
N LEU A 283 -4.41 13.41 9.25
CA LEU A 283 -5.73 12.83 9.03
C LEU A 283 -5.82 12.25 7.62
N ARG A 284 -6.81 11.40 7.42
CA ARG A 284 -7.12 10.73 6.17
C ARG A 284 -8.45 11.25 5.63
N HIS A 285 -8.38 12.12 4.63
CA HIS A 285 -9.53 12.71 3.98
C HIS A 285 -10.05 11.83 2.84
N HIS A 286 -11.36 11.79 2.66
CA HIS A 286 -12.01 11.25 1.47
C HIS A 286 -13.25 12.09 1.18
N SER A 287 -13.35 12.62 -0.04
CA SER A 287 -14.48 13.41 -0.49
C SER A 287 -15.70 12.54 -0.80
N ALA A 288 -16.86 13.19 -0.94
CA ALA A 288 -18.04 12.54 -1.50
C ALA A 288 -17.77 12.02 -2.93
N PRO A 289 -18.44 10.93 -3.33
CA PRO A 289 -18.40 10.47 -4.71
C PRO A 289 -19.05 11.50 -5.65
N ASP A 290 -18.62 11.44 -6.91
CA ASP A 290 -19.25 12.15 -8.02
C ASP A 290 -20.62 11.53 -8.32
N ALA A 291 -21.69 12.28 -8.00
CA ALA A 291 -23.07 11.80 -8.11
C ALA A 291 -23.47 11.48 -9.55
N GLU A 292 -23.06 12.31 -10.51
CA GLU A 292 -23.36 12.11 -11.94
C GLU A 292 -22.71 10.82 -12.46
N LYS A 293 -21.45 10.57 -12.08
CA LYS A 293 -20.78 9.30 -12.43
C LYS A 293 -21.45 8.10 -11.79
N LEU A 294 -21.89 8.22 -10.54
CA LEU A 294 -22.52 7.13 -9.81
C LEU A 294 -23.84 6.73 -10.46
N GLU A 295 -24.72 7.71 -10.72
CA GLU A 295 -25.98 7.50 -11.42
C GLU A 295 -25.77 6.89 -12.80
N LYS A 296 -24.82 7.42 -13.57
CA LYS A 296 -24.44 6.88 -14.87
C LYS A 296 -24.01 5.42 -14.80
N TYR A 297 -23.17 5.04 -13.84
CA TYR A 297 -22.73 3.64 -13.72
C TYR A 297 -23.86 2.72 -13.27
N ASP A 298 -24.78 3.20 -12.45
CA ASP A 298 -25.97 2.46 -12.03
C ASP A 298 -26.93 2.23 -13.20
N LEU A 299 -27.18 3.26 -14.04
CA LEU A 299 -27.99 3.14 -15.25
C LEU A 299 -27.40 2.14 -16.25
N LEU A 300 -26.08 2.09 -16.35
CA LEU A 300 -25.38 1.12 -17.21
C LEU A 300 -25.26 -0.28 -16.57
N GLY A 301 -25.77 -0.49 -15.36
CA GLY A 301 -25.69 -1.77 -14.64
C GLY A 301 -24.27 -2.21 -14.29
N LEU A 302 -23.32 -1.25 -14.19
CA LEU A 302 -21.91 -1.55 -14.03
C LEU A 302 -21.51 -1.64 -12.56
N ASN A 303 -20.75 -2.68 -12.22
CA ASN A 303 -20.00 -2.72 -10.95
C ASN A 303 -18.75 -1.81 -11.01
N ALA A 304 -18.93 -0.56 -11.45
CA ALA A 304 -17.89 0.44 -11.68
C ALA A 304 -18.00 1.63 -10.71
N ARG A 305 -18.86 1.54 -9.69
CA ARG A 305 -19.08 2.60 -8.68
C ARG A 305 -17.77 3.14 -8.09
N MET A 306 -16.75 2.31 -7.94
CA MET A 306 -15.43 2.71 -7.43
C MET A 306 -14.79 3.88 -8.20
N PHE A 307 -15.10 4.07 -9.49
CA PHE A 307 -14.55 5.16 -10.29
C PHE A 307 -15.28 6.49 -10.10
N ALA A 308 -16.42 6.50 -9.41
CA ALA A 308 -17.08 7.71 -8.96
C ALA A 308 -16.39 8.31 -7.71
N TYR A 309 -15.57 7.53 -7.00
CA TYR A 309 -14.88 7.98 -5.80
C TYR A 309 -13.52 8.60 -6.13
N ALA A 310 -13.23 9.74 -5.52
CA ALA A 310 -11.89 10.30 -5.54
C ALA A 310 -10.93 9.42 -4.71
N SER A 311 -9.64 9.49 -5.00
CA SER A 311 -8.67 8.88 -4.11
C SER A 311 -8.59 9.66 -2.81
N ALA A 312 -8.80 8.97 -1.69
CA ALA A 312 -8.50 9.52 -0.37
C ALA A 312 -7.05 10.04 -0.29
N THR A 313 -6.83 11.09 0.51
CA THR A 313 -5.55 11.78 0.70
C THR A 313 -5.22 11.91 2.19
N TYR A 314 -3.94 12.07 2.50
CA TYR A 314 -3.50 12.56 3.81
C TYR A 314 -3.56 14.08 3.83
N GLU A 315 -4.00 14.63 4.95
CA GLU A 315 -4.05 16.06 5.24
C GLU A 315 -3.44 16.32 6.61
N HIS A 316 -2.90 17.52 6.83
CA HIS A 316 -2.56 17.94 8.18
C HIS A 316 -3.81 17.96 9.05
N VAL A 317 -3.62 17.72 10.35
CA VAL A 317 -4.73 17.74 11.30
C VAL A 317 -5.46 19.07 11.26
N CYS A 318 -6.78 18.98 11.12
CA CYS A 318 -7.70 20.10 11.00
C CYS A 318 -9.09 19.56 11.39
N PRO A 319 -9.82 20.19 12.34
CA PRO A 319 -11.10 19.69 12.83
C PRO A 319 -12.17 19.47 11.74
N GLU A 320 -12.07 20.18 10.63
CA GLU A 320 -13.00 20.15 9.50
C GLU A 320 -12.75 18.95 8.55
N ILE A 321 -11.59 18.30 8.65
CA ILE A 321 -11.24 17.18 7.77
C ILE A 321 -12.01 15.92 8.16
N MET A 322 -12.88 15.49 7.25
CA MET A 322 -13.73 14.30 7.40
C MET A 322 -13.41 13.24 6.34
N HIS A 323 -13.74 11.99 6.65
CA HIS A 323 -13.69 10.88 5.71
C HIS A 323 -15.10 10.45 5.32
N TRP A 324 -15.50 10.71 4.07
CA TRP A 324 -16.85 10.41 3.59
C TRP A 324 -17.23 8.94 3.79
N GLY A 325 -16.32 7.99 3.51
CA GLY A 325 -16.64 6.56 3.67
C GLY A 325 -16.94 6.13 5.10
N PHE A 326 -16.45 6.87 6.11
CA PHE A 326 -16.68 6.55 7.53
C PHE A 326 -17.59 7.55 8.23
N GLN A 327 -17.97 8.63 7.55
CA GLN A 327 -18.75 9.75 8.09
C GLN A 327 -18.17 10.31 9.41
N THR A 328 -16.85 10.27 9.56
CA THR A 328 -16.14 10.74 10.75
C THR A 328 -14.70 11.13 10.43
N ARG A 329 -13.98 11.69 11.40
CA ARG A 329 -12.53 11.89 11.31
C ARG A 329 -11.85 10.53 11.31
N TYR A 330 -10.86 10.38 10.43
CA TYR A 330 -10.14 9.13 10.29
C TYR A 330 -8.66 9.43 10.09
N CYS A 331 -7.81 8.51 10.53
CA CYS A 331 -6.38 8.54 10.28
C CYS A 331 -5.89 7.10 10.04
N HIS A 332 -4.61 6.92 9.77
CA HIS A 332 -3.99 5.60 9.88
C HIS A 332 -3.06 5.61 11.09
N GLY A 333 -3.20 4.64 11.98
CA GLY A 333 -2.32 4.43 13.13
C GLY A 333 -2.13 2.97 13.51
N SER A 334 -2.75 2.04 12.76
CA SER A 334 -2.80 0.61 13.08
C SER A 334 -1.70 -0.23 12.42
N SER A 335 -0.83 0.37 11.59
CA SER A 335 0.15 -0.38 10.82
C SER A 335 1.51 0.32 10.61
N PRO A 336 2.17 0.76 11.69
CA PRO A 336 3.39 1.56 11.61
C PRO A 336 4.63 0.81 11.11
N ILE A 337 4.65 -0.53 11.10
CA ILE A 337 5.77 -1.28 10.52
C ILE A 337 5.79 -1.15 8.98
N ARG A 338 4.60 -0.99 8.36
CA ARG A 338 4.43 -0.97 6.89
C ARG A 338 4.01 0.37 6.30
N ARG A 339 3.67 1.38 7.12
CA ARG A 339 3.25 2.71 6.64
C ARG A 339 3.82 3.84 7.48
N TRP A 340 4.49 4.79 6.83
CA TRP A 340 5.13 5.92 7.50
C TRP A 340 4.13 6.90 8.12
N ALA A 341 2.95 7.07 7.52
CA ALA A 341 1.90 7.94 8.06
C ALA A 341 1.46 7.52 9.47
N ASP A 342 1.41 6.21 9.74
CA ASP A 342 1.10 5.65 11.06
C ASP A 342 2.21 5.99 12.07
N VAL A 343 3.48 5.93 11.65
CA VAL A 343 4.63 6.36 12.48
C VAL A 343 4.55 7.85 12.81
N VAL A 344 4.24 8.70 11.82
CA VAL A 344 4.03 10.15 12.01
C VAL A 344 2.93 10.42 13.04
N ASN A 345 1.85 9.65 13.00
CA ASN A 345 0.75 9.76 13.95
C ASN A 345 1.13 9.28 15.35
N GLN A 346 1.88 8.18 15.49
CA GLN A 346 2.44 7.77 16.79
C GLN A 346 3.38 8.83 17.36
N MET A 347 4.26 9.42 16.54
CA MET A 347 5.15 10.51 16.95
C MET A 347 4.35 11.70 17.49
N ALA A 348 3.28 12.10 16.81
CA ALA A 348 2.40 13.19 17.25
C ALA A 348 1.72 12.88 18.58
N MET A 349 1.16 11.68 18.73
CA MET A 349 0.54 11.21 19.97
C MET A 349 1.49 11.19 21.17
N LYS A 350 2.79 10.98 20.92
CA LYS A 350 3.87 10.94 21.92
C LYS A 350 4.54 12.30 22.15
N GLY A 351 4.04 13.37 21.53
CA GLY A 351 4.61 14.72 21.66
C GLY A 351 5.99 14.88 21.02
N MET A 352 6.36 13.98 20.11
CA MET A 352 7.66 13.98 19.44
C MET A 352 7.67 14.97 18.27
N PRO A 353 8.85 15.37 17.74
CA PRO A 353 8.93 16.16 16.53
C PRO A 353 8.25 15.46 15.34
N VAL A 354 7.25 16.09 14.74
CA VAL A 354 6.47 15.52 13.62
C VAL A 354 7.01 16.06 12.30
N PRO A 355 7.46 15.20 11.36
CA PRO A 355 7.94 15.68 10.07
C PRO A 355 6.79 16.18 9.19
N ASN A 356 7.08 17.11 8.29
CA ASN A 356 6.13 17.43 7.22
C ASN A 356 6.12 16.29 6.19
N ALA A 357 5.12 15.41 6.29
CA ALA A 357 5.05 14.18 5.50
C ALA A 357 3.82 14.11 4.58
N LYS A 358 2.97 15.15 4.53
CA LYS A 358 1.71 15.12 3.78
C LYS A 358 1.92 14.79 2.30
N GLU A 359 2.74 15.58 1.60
CA GLU A 359 2.96 15.46 0.16
C GLU A 359 3.64 14.12 -0.17
N ASP A 360 4.64 13.73 0.60
CA ASP A 360 5.38 12.48 0.42
C ASP A 360 4.49 11.25 0.62
N CYS A 361 3.72 11.20 1.72
CA CYS A 361 2.78 10.11 1.97
C CYS A 361 1.74 9.97 0.85
N ASN A 362 1.19 11.09 0.37
CA ASN A 362 0.25 11.09 -0.76
C ASN A 362 0.90 10.63 -2.07
N ARG A 363 2.12 11.10 -2.37
CA ARG A 363 2.88 10.71 -3.56
C ARG A 363 3.24 9.24 -3.55
N LEU A 364 3.75 8.72 -2.44
CA LEU A 364 4.15 7.32 -2.28
C LEU A 364 2.93 6.39 -2.25
N GLN A 365 1.79 6.84 -1.73
CA GLN A 365 0.53 6.12 -1.87
C GLN A 365 0.08 5.99 -3.33
N LYS A 366 0.21 7.05 -4.13
CA LYS A 366 -0.06 6.98 -5.57
C LYS A 366 0.88 5.97 -6.25
N PHE A 367 2.13 5.85 -5.79
CA PHE A 367 3.07 4.86 -6.32
C PHE A 367 2.66 3.43 -5.98
N ALA A 368 2.25 3.11 -4.75
CA ALA A 368 1.76 1.77 -4.43
C ALA A 368 0.47 1.40 -5.20
N LYS A 369 -0.46 2.34 -5.40
CA LYS A 369 -1.63 2.09 -6.24
C LYS A 369 -1.25 1.77 -7.70
N LYS A 370 -0.27 2.50 -8.24
CA LYS A 370 0.27 2.22 -9.58
C LYS A 370 1.02 0.87 -9.61
N HIS A 371 1.78 0.54 -8.58
CA HIS A 371 2.46 -0.75 -8.42
C HIS A 371 1.49 -1.92 -8.49
N ALA A 372 0.45 -1.93 -7.64
CA ALA A 372 -0.55 -3.00 -7.62
C ALA A 372 -1.30 -3.13 -8.95
N ARG A 373 -1.63 -1.99 -9.59
CA ARG A 373 -2.26 -1.98 -10.92
C ARG A 373 -1.34 -2.57 -11.98
N ASP A 374 -0.08 -2.18 -11.97
CA ASP A 374 0.91 -2.59 -12.96
C ASP A 374 1.25 -4.09 -12.83
N LEU A 375 1.32 -4.62 -11.61
CA LEU A 375 1.42 -6.07 -11.36
C LEU A 375 0.17 -6.82 -11.86
N ALA A 376 -1.03 -6.32 -11.59
CA ALA A 376 -2.26 -6.96 -12.06
C ALA A 376 -2.30 -7.08 -13.60
N PHE A 377 -1.82 -6.07 -14.32
CA PHE A 377 -1.67 -6.18 -15.78
C PHE A 377 -0.58 -7.17 -16.18
N LEU A 378 0.53 -7.24 -15.45
CA LEU A 378 1.55 -8.26 -15.71
C LEU A 378 1.00 -9.68 -15.50
N ASP A 379 0.16 -9.91 -14.48
CA ASP A 379 -0.51 -11.19 -14.24
C ASP A 379 -1.49 -11.53 -15.37
N ILE A 380 -2.23 -10.55 -15.89
CA ILE A 380 -3.09 -10.71 -17.07
C ILE A 380 -2.26 -11.12 -18.28
N LEU A 381 -1.09 -10.52 -18.49
CA LEU A 381 -0.20 -10.83 -19.61
C LEU A 381 0.36 -12.26 -19.61
N GLN A 382 0.38 -12.91 -18.45
CA GLN A 382 0.79 -14.31 -18.34
C GLN A 382 -0.33 -15.30 -18.72
N ARG A 383 -1.56 -14.80 -18.88
CA ARG A 383 -2.71 -15.61 -19.32
C ARG A 383 -2.68 -15.75 -20.84
N ARG A 384 -3.32 -16.80 -21.36
CA ARG A 384 -3.54 -16.92 -22.81
C ARG A 384 -4.48 -15.78 -23.26
N PRO A 385 -4.16 -15.05 -24.35
CA PRO A 385 -5.08 -14.08 -24.92
C PRO A 385 -6.42 -14.73 -25.23
N GLN A 386 -7.49 -14.09 -24.75
CA GLN A 386 -8.87 -14.47 -24.98
C GLN A 386 -9.68 -13.22 -25.20
N ASP A 387 -10.80 -13.35 -25.91
CA ASP A 387 -11.75 -12.26 -26.07
C ASP A 387 -12.47 -12.03 -24.75
N ILE A 388 -12.44 -10.78 -24.28
CA ILE A 388 -13.04 -10.39 -23.01
C ILE A 388 -14.15 -9.40 -23.28
N LYS A 389 -15.26 -9.59 -22.57
CA LYS A 389 -16.40 -8.69 -22.68
C LYS A 389 -16.12 -7.39 -21.94
N GLY A 390 -16.57 -6.29 -22.52
CA GLY A 390 -16.54 -4.99 -21.90
C GLY A 390 -17.72 -4.14 -22.27
N THR A 391 -17.88 -3.04 -21.55
CA THR A 391 -18.94 -2.04 -21.80
C THR A 391 -18.31 -0.67 -21.95
N VAL A 392 -18.65 0.04 -23.01
CA VAL A 392 -18.16 1.40 -23.25
C VAL A 392 -18.80 2.36 -22.25
N ILE A 393 -17.98 3.02 -21.42
CA ILE A 393 -18.45 3.98 -20.40
C ILE A 393 -18.28 5.44 -20.82
N SER A 394 -17.47 5.69 -21.83
CA SER A 394 -17.27 6.98 -22.50
C SER A 394 -16.59 6.68 -23.85
N PRO A 395 -16.56 7.60 -24.82
CA PRO A 395 -16.15 7.29 -26.19
C PRO A 395 -14.86 6.47 -26.32
N THR A 396 -13.86 6.70 -25.46
CA THR A 396 -12.56 5.99 -25.50
C THR A 396 -12.31 5.09 -24.29
N ARG A 397 -13.27 4.91 -23.36
CA ARG A 397 -13.06 4.13 -22.13
C ARG A 397 -14.01 2.96 -22.05
N ILE A 398 -13.43 1.79 -21.80
CA ILE A 398 -14.16 0.52 -21.72
C ILE A 398 -13.96 -0.07 -20.33
N TRP A 399 -15.07 -0.46 -19.73
CA TRP A 399 -15.11 -1.26 -18.51
C TRP A 399 -14.93 -2.74 -18.82
N ILE A 400 -14.00 -3.39 -18.13
CA ILE A 400 -13.74 -4.82 -18.22
C ILE A 400 -14.10 -5.44 -16.86
N PRO A 401 -15.30 -6.05 -16.72
CA PRO A 401 -15.77 -6.63 -15.45
C PRO A 401 -14.80 -7.69 -14.89
N ASP A 402 -14.32 -8.60 -15.73
CA ASP A 402 -13.43 -9.71 -15.34
C ASP A 402 -12.11 -9.25 -14.73
N TRP A 403 -11.67 -8.05 -15.12
CA TRP A 403 -10.44 -7.45 -14.60
C TRP A 403 -10.73 -6.46 -13.48
N ASN A 404 -11.99 -6.03 -13.32
CA ASN A 404 -12.38 -4.95 -12.46
C ASN A 404 -11.58 -3.66 -12.80
N ARG A 405 -11.39 -3.38 -14.10
CA ARG A 405 -10.54 -2.27 -14.60
C ARG A 405 -11.12 -1.55 -15.81
N LEU A 406 -10.69 -0.30 -15.97
CA LEU A 406 -10.92 0.50 -17.17
C LEU A 406 -9.71 0.46 -18.09
N ILE A 407 -9.95 0.25 -19.38
CA ILE A 407 -8.96 0.39 -20.44
C ILE A 407 -9.28 1.59 -21.34
N THR A 408 -8.28 2.04 -22.09
CA THR A 408 -8.44 3.06 -23.13
C THR A 408 -8.44 2.39 -24.49
N SER A 409 -9.50 2.62 -25.26
CA SER A 409 -9.62 2.20 -26.66
C SER A 409 -8.94 3.21 -27.59
N PRO A 410 -8.24 2.75 -28.64
CA PRO A 410 -7.74 3.64 -29.69
C PRO A 410 -8.87 4.21 -30.58
N ASN A 411 -10.01 3.51 -30.64
CA ASN A 411 -11.18 3.89 -31.43
C ASN A 411 -12.31 4.40 -30.52
N THR A 412 -13.18 5.25 -31.07
CA THR A 412 -14.36 5.74 -30.37
C THR A 412 -15.57 4.84 -30.57
N PHE A 413 -16.30 4.55 -29.50
CA PHE A 413 -17.55 3.78 -29.53
C PHE A 413 -18.68 4.51 -28.79
N PRO A 414 -19.96 4.30 -29.13
CA PRO A 414 -21.07 4.87 -28.38
C PRO A 414 -21.11 4.33 -26.95
N GLU A 415 -21.53 5.16 -26.00
CA GLU A 415 -21.68 4.77 -24.61
C GLU A 415 -22.75 3.68 -24.43
N GLY A 416 -22.53 2.76 -23.47
CA GLY A 416 -23.38 1.60 -23.24
C GLY A 416 -23.16 0.44 -24.21
N THR A 417 -22.38 0.64 -25.28
CA THR A 417 -22.13 -0.41 -26.28
C THR A 417 -21.35 -1.58 -25.68
N PRO A 418 -21.84 -2.83 -25.81
CA PRO A 418 -21.06 -4.02 -25.47
C PRO A 418 -19.96 -4.25 -26.53
N VAL A 419 -18.76 -4.56 -26.05
CA VAL A 419 -17.57 -4.77 -26.90
C VAL A 419 -16.84 -6.05 -26.51
N LYS A 420 -16.20 -6.67 -27.51
CA LYS A 420 -15.19 -7.71 -27.33
C LYS A 420 -13.80 -7.09 -27.43
N VAL A 421 -12.94 -7.38 -26.46
CA VAL A 421 -11.57 -6.89 -26.37
C VAL A 421 -10.59 -8.05 -26.46
N THR A 422 -9.75 -8.02 -27.50
CA THR A 422 -8.60 -8.92 -27.66
C THR A 422 -7.32 -8.14 -27.34
N TYR A 423 -6.32 -8.74 -26.69
CA TYR A 423 -5.05 -8.07 -26.37
C TYR A 423 -3.83 -8.84 -26.87
N PHE A 424 -2.75 -8.14 -27.19
CA PHE A 424 -1.46 -8.72 -27.61
C PHE A 424 -0.27 -7.91 -27.08
N LEU A 425 0.94 -8.49 -27.21
CA LEU A 425 2.20 -7.94 -26.72
C LEU A 425 3.12 -7.47 -27.86
N ASP A 426 3.30 -6.16 -28.01
CA ASP A 426 4.29 -5.54 -28.89
C ASP A 426 5.64 -5.37 -28.16
N MET A 427 6.51 -6.36 -28.29
CA MET A 427 7.83 -6.38 -27.64
C MET A 427 8.80 -5.29 -28.11
N GLN A 428 8.50 -4.56 -29.18
CA GLN A 428 9.34 -3.46 -29.67
C GLN A 428 9.11 -2.17 -28.87
N ARG A 429 8.00 -2.08 -28.13
CA ARG A 429 7.68 -0.89 -27.33
C ARG A 429 8.53 -0.83 -26.07
N PRO A 430 8.98 0.37 -25.67
CA PRO A 430 9.95 0.50 -24.60
C PRO A 430 9.34 0.06 -23.27
N THR A 431 8.16 0.55 -22.89
CA THR A 431 7.54 0.17 -21.60
C THR A 431 6.54 -0.97 -21.76
N TRP A 432 6.44 -1.87 -20.78
CA TRP A 432 5.46 -2.96 -20.80
C TRP A 432 4.01 -2.46 -21.00
N LYS A 433 3.66 -1.27 -20.48
CA LYS A 433 2.35 -0.62 -20.69
C LYS A 433 2.06 -0.34 -22.15
N GLN A 434 3.08 0.04 -22.91
CA GLN A 434 2.96 0.30 -24.34
C GLN A 434 3.02 -1.00 -25.15
N ARG A 435 3.53 -2.10 -24.57
CA ARG A 435 3.51 -3.42 -25.22
C ARG A 435 2.12 -4.01 -25.23
N LEU A 436 1.30 -3.74 -24.22
CA LEU A 436 -0.08 -4.20 -24.17
C LEU A 436 -0.91 -3.38 -25.17
N VAL A 437 -1.30 -4.02 -26.28
CA VAL A 437 -2.13 -3.42 -27.33
C VAL A 437 -3.50 -4.07 -27.32
N PHE A 438 -4.55 -3.24 -27.32
CA PHE A 438 -5.94 -3.69 -27.33
C PHE A 438 -6.55 -3.54 -28.73
N HIS A 439 -7.21 -4.59 -29.19
CA HIS A 439 -8.13 -4.56 -30.32
C HIS A 439 -9.54 -4.65 -29.77
N VAL A 440 -10.39 -3.67 -30.12
CA VAL A 440 -11.78 -3.59 -29.65
C VAL A 440 -12.71 -3.73 -30.84
N LYS A 441 -13.73 -4.59 -30.73
CA LYS A 441 -14.82 -4.73 -31.70
C LYS A 441 -16.16 -4.65 -30.98
N MET A 442 -17.20 -4.17 -31.67
CA MET A 442 -18.58 -4.25 -31.15
C MET A 442 -18.97 -5.71 -31.03
N ASP A 443 -19.64 -6.07 -29.93
CA ASP A 443 -20.14 -7.43 -29.75
C ASP A 443 -21.45 -7.59 -30.54
N SER A 444 -21.37 -8.14 -31.75
CA SER A 444 -22.52 -8.27 -32.66
C SER A 444 -23.51 -9.39 -32.26
N GLU A 445 -23.30 -10.07 -31.13
CA GLU A 445 -24.17 -11.15 -30.65
C GLU A 445 -25.36 -10.67 -29.79
N SER A 446 -25.50 -9.36 -29.53
CA SER A 446 -26.62 -8.81 -28.74
C SER A 446 -27.78 -8.27 -29.58
N GLY A 447 -27.91 -8.70 -30.84
CA GLY A 447 -28.88 -8.20 -31.83
C GLY A 447 -29.91 -9.23 -32.31
N SER A 448 -30.20 -10.27 -31.53
CA SER A 448 -31.27 -11.21 -31.83
C SER A 448 -31.85 -11.82 -30.55
N SER A 449 -32.78 -11.10 -29.94
CA SER A 449 -33.81 -11.63 -29.04
C SER A 449 -35.03 -10.74 -29.10
#